data_AF-A0ABD7U729-F1
#
_entry.id   AF-A0ABD7U729-F1
#
_cell.length_a   1.000
_cell.length_b   1.000
_cell.length_c   1.000
_cell.angle_alpha   90.00
_cell.angle_beta   90.00
_cell.angle_gamma   90.00
#
_symmetry.space_group_name_H-M   'P 1'
#
loop_
_entity.id
_entity.type
_entity.pdbx_description
1 polymer ?
#
loop_
_entity_poly.entity_id
_entity_poly.type
_entity_poly.pdbx_seq_one_letter_code
_entity_poly.pdbx_strand_id
1 'polypeptide(L)'
;MEINCKYCPKNDGTGACNIDDCPLTPIIQEMEEISGFLNITCQNNPVEIQERIAATMVYVVRTGEMLADAKRMLRKRKSDEIQNTIIKIAQENCLSAKVQNALLDSIAENESFLVDRLDRLNASATHQLDALRTLLSYEKEALRLNKTGY
;
A
#
# COMPACT_ATOMS: atom_id res chain seq x y z
N MET A 1 1.59 -10.33 -8.65
CA MET A 1 1.46 -9.15 -9.54
C MET A 1 2.72 -9.10 -10.38
N GLU A 2 2.62 -9.17 -11.71
CA GLU A 2 3.82 -9.07 -12.55
C GLU A 2 4.36 -7.63 -12.50
N ILE A 3 5.65 -7.48 -12.22
CA ILE A 3 6.33 -6.18 -12.19
C ILE A 3 6.38 -5.67 -13.64
N ASN A 4 5.56 -4.67 -13.96
CA ASN A 4 5.54 -4.09 -15.28
C ASN A 4 6.77 -3.18 -15.47
N CYS A 5 7.53 -3.48 -16.52
CA CYS A 5 8.70 -2.75 -17.01
C CYS A 5 8.50 -1.21 -17.05
N LYS A 6 7.28 -0.70 -17.32
CA LYS A 6 6.96 0.73 -17.37
C LYS A 6 7.36 1.52 -16.10
N TYR A 7 7.49 0.85 -14.96
CA TYR A 7 7.76 1.48 -13.67
C TYR A 7 9.17 1.25 -13.12
N CYS A 8 9.99 0.52 -13.85
CA CYS A 8 11.37 0.27 -13.50
C CYS A 8 12.30 1.13 -14.36
N PRO A 9 13.49 1.55 -13.87
CA PRO A 9 14.49 2.13 -14.74
C PRO A 9 14.77 1.16 -15.90
N LYS A 10 14.85 1.65 -17.13
CA LYS A 10 15.36 0.84 -18.24
C LYS A 10 16.84 0.57 -17.97
N ASN A 11 17.30 -0.68 -17.99
CA ASN A 11 18.74 -0.96 -17.94
C ASN A 11 19.33 -1.10 -19.35
N ASP A 12 20.66 -0.96 -19.39
CA ASP A 12 21.63 -1.51 -20.34
C ASP A 12 21.61 -1.14 -21.82
N GLY A 13 20.66 -0.32 -22.28
CA GLY A 13 20.65 0.14 -23.68
C GLY A 13 20.11 -0.88 -24.67
N THR A 14 19.53 -1.99 -24.21
CA THR A 14 18.76 -2.93 -25.04
C THR A 14 17.24 -2.69 -24.99
N GLY A 15 16.79 -1.83 -24.07
CA GLY A 15 15.36 -1.51 -23.87
C GLY A 15 14.63 -2.46 -22.93
N ALA A 16 15.32 -3.43 -22.33
CA ALA A 16 14.80 -4.26 -21.25
C ALA A 16 14.78 -3.50 -19.90
N CYS A 17 13.87 -3.88 -19.01
CA CYS A 17 13.73 -3.21 -17.72
C CYS A 17 14.65 -3.77 -16.65
N ASN A 18 15.26 -2.87 -15.89
CA ASN A 18 16.03 -3.22 -14.70
C ASN A 18 15.07 -3.56 -13.55
N ILE A 19 14.71 -4.83 -13.41
CA ILE A 19 13.85 -5.25 -12.29
C ILE A 19 14.58 -5.03 -10.94
N ASP A 20 15.91 -5.21 -10.94
CA ASP A 20 16.76 -5.11 -9.75
C ASP A 20 16.86 -3.69 -9.18
N ASP A 21 16.62 -2.66 -10.01
CA ASP A 21 16.70 -1.25 -9.63
C ASP A 21 15.31 -0.57 -9.66
N CYS A 22 14.26 -1.39 -9.66
CA CYS A 22 12.88 -0.93 -9.73
C CYS A 22 12.42 -0.43 -8.35
N PRO A 23 12.09 0.87 -8.19
CA PRO A 23 11.70 1.44 -6.89
C PRO A 23 10.39 0.87 -6.33
N LEU A 24 9.62 0.13 -7.14
CA LEU A 24 8.37 -0.52 -6.75
C LEU A 24 8.55 -1.92 -6.18
N THR A 25 9.63 -2.63 -6.53
CA THR A 25 9.84 -4.00 -6.07
C THR A 25 9.88 -4.06 -4.53
N PRO A 26 10.60 -3.17 -3.82
CA PRO A 26 10.62 -3.17 -2.36
C PRO A 26 9.24 -2.88 -1.74
N ILE A 27 8.51 -1.89 -2.28
CA ILE A 27 7.17 -1.51 -1.78
C ILE A 27 6.20 -2.68 -1.96
N ILE A 28 6.23 -3.36 -3.11
CA ILE A 28 5.34 -4.49 -3.38
C ILE A 28 5.67 -5.67 -2.47
N GLN A 29 6.95 -6.00 -2.31
CA GLN A 29 7.38 -7.08 -1.42
C GLN A 29 6.94 -6.83 0.01
N GLU A 30 7.24 -5.66 0.57
CA GLU A 30 6.85 -5.32 1.94
C GLU A 30 5.33 -5.26 2.10
N MET A 31 4.59 -4.73 1.12
CA MET A 31 3.13 -4.76 1.13
C MET A 31 2.57 -6.20 1.17
N GLU A 32 3.12 -7.12 0.38
CA GLU A 32 2.70 -8.54 0.40
C GLU A 32 3.05 -9.23 1.72
N GLU A 33 4.23 -8.94 2.29
CA GLU A 33 4.64 -9.46 3.60
C GLU A 33 3.68 -9.00 4.71
N ILE A 34 3.37 -7.71 4.76
CA ILE A 34 2.44 -7.14 5.74
C ILE A 34 1.03 -7.70 5.51
N SER A 35 0.56 -7.74 4.27
CA SER A 35 -0.73 -8.34 3.92
C SER A 35 -0.79 -9.80 4.36
N GLY A 36 0.27 -10.57 4.12
CA GLY A 36 0.40 -11.95 4.57
C GLY A 36 0.29 -12.06 6.09
N PHE A 37 1.03 -11.22 6.83
CA PHE A 37 0.97 -11.19 8.28
C PHE A 37 -0.44 -10.86 8.81
N LEU A 38 -1.10 -9.83 8.28
CA LEU A 38 -2.41 -9.38 8.78
C LEU A 38 -3.52 -10.42 8.51
N ASN A 39 -3.40 -11.21 7.44
CA ASN A 39 -4.31 -12.30 7.10
C ASN A 39 -4.18 -13.55 8.00
N ILE A 40 -3.18 -13.62 8.87
CA ILE A 40 -3.07 -14.71 9.85
C ILE A 40 -4.13 -14.50 10.95
N THR A 41 -4.76 -15.58 11.42
CA THR A 41 -5.68 -15.50 12.57
C THR A 41 -4.91 -15.40 13.87
N CYS A 42 -5.30 -14.49 14.77
CA CYS A 42 -4.76 -14.44 16.14
C CYS A 42 -5.51 -15.45 17.01
N GLN A 43 -4.81 -16.25 17.81
CA GLN A 43 -5.48 -17.02 18.87
C GLN A 43 -5.76 -16.13 20.09
N ASN A 44 -6.69 -16.55 20.95
CA ASN A 44 -7.10 -15.82 22.15
C ASN A 44 -6.06 -15.92 23.29
N ASN A 45 -4.77 -16.02 22.97
CA ASN A 45 -3.68 -16.06 23.94
C ASN A 45 -3.18 -14.62 24.22
N PRO A 46 -3.22 -14.13 25.47
CA PRO A 46 -2.74 -12.78 25.81
C PRO A 46 -1.30 -12.47 25.37
N VAL A 47 -0.41 -13.47 25.37
CA VAL A 47 0.99 -13.29 24.95
C VAL A 47 1.07 -13.05 23.44
N GLU A 48 0.41 -13.91 22.66
CA GLU A 48 0.33 -13.77 21.20
C GLU A 48 -0.34 -12.44 20.80
N ILE A 49 -1.40 -12.05 21.49
CA ILE A 49 -2.08 -10.77 21.23
C ILE A 49 -1.13 -9.59 21.46
N GLN A 50 -0.29 -9.63 22.51
CA GLN A 50 0.71 -8.59 22.76
C GLN A 50 1.78 -8.52 21.68
N GLU A 51 2.33 -9.68 21.28
CA GLU A 51 3.29 -9.78 20.18
C GLU A 51 2.69 -9.24 18.88
N ARG A 52 1.43 -9.56 18.63
CA ARG A 52 0.70 -9.11 17.45
C ARG A 52 0.42 -7.62 17.47
N ILE A 53 0.08 -7.04 18.62
CA ILE A 53 -0.02 -5.58 18.80
C ILE A 53 1.32 -4.92 18.49
N ALA A 54 2.43 -5.44 19.03
CA ALA A 54 3.76 -4.90 18.80
C ALA A 54 4.13 -4.87 17.31
N ALA A 55 3.91 -5.98 16.61
CA ALA A 55 4.16 -6.07 15.17
C ALA A 55 3.22 -5.14 14.35
N THR A 56 1.92 -5.15 14.63
CA THR A 56 0.94 -4.34 13.87
C THR A 56 1.20 -2.85 14.04
N MET A 57 1.66 -2.37 15.22
CA MET A 57 2.03 -0.96 15.39
C MET A 57 3.13 -0.51 14.42
N VAL A 58 4.14 -1.37 14.19
CA VAL A 58 5.21 -1.10 13.22
C VAL A 58 4.63 -1.07 11.80
N TYR A 59 3.73 -2.00 11.47
CA TYR A 59 3.10 -2.05 10.15
C TYR A 59 2.16 -0.89 9.86
N VAL A 60 1.47 -0.32 10.86
CA VAL A 60 0.68 0.92 10.68
C VAL A 60 1.57 2.06 10.19
N VAL A 61 2.77 2.22 10.77
CA VAL A 61 3.71 3.27 10.36
C VAL A 61 4.25 3.01 8.96
N ARG A 62 4.77 1.79 8.71
CA ARG A 62 5.37 1.41 7.42
C ARG A 62 4.37 1.52 6.26
N THR A 63 3.15 1.05 6.45
CA THR A 63 2.09 1.18 5.42
C THR A 63 1.70 2.63 5.17
N GLY A 64 1.76 3.49 6.19
CA GLY A 64 1.56 4.93 6.03
C GLY A 64 2.66 5.61 5.20
N GLU A 65 3.92 5.26 5.46
CA GLU A 65 5.07 5.73 4.67
C GLU A 65 4.99 5.26 3.22
N MET A 66 4.75 3.96 2.99
CA MET A 66 4.56 3.39 1.66
C MET A 66 3.40 4.06 0.91
N LEU A 67 2.28 4.34 1.58
CA LEU A 67 1.14 5.05 0.99
C LEU A 67 1.52 6.48 0.57
N ALA A 68 2.32 7.18 1.37
CA ALA A 68 2.82 8.51 1.03
C ALA A 68 3.72 8.47 -0.21
N ASP A 69 4.61 7.48 -0.28
CA ASP A 69 5.48 7.26 -1.44
C ASP A 69 4.68 6.90 -2.70
N ALA A 70 3.70 6.00 -2.60
CA ALA A 70 2.82 5.66 -3.71
C ALA A 70 2.02 6.88 -4.21
N LYS A 71 1.51 7.71 -3.30
CA LYS A 71 0.83 8.98 -3.66
C LYS A 71 1.79 9.94 -4.37
N ARG A 72 3.07 9.99 -3.96
CA ARG A 72 4.11 10.78 -4.64
C ARG A 72 4.38 10.25 -6.04
N MET A 73 4.49 8.93 -6.19
CA MET A 73 4.70 8.26 -7.48
C MET A 73 3.56 8.51 -8.46
N LEU A 74 2.30 8.37 -8.00
CA LEU A 74 1.11 8.67 -8.79
C LEU A 74 1.12 10.12 -9.31
N ARG A 75 1.42 11.08 -8.43
CA ARG A 75 1.50 12.50 -8.81
C ARG A 75 2.60 12.75 -9.83
N LYS A 76 3.77 12.13 -9.65
CA LYS A 76 4.88 12.22 -10.60
C LYS A 76 4.49 11.65 -11.96
N ARG A 77 3.89 10.46 -12.00
CA ARG A 77 3.43 9.85 -13.25
C ARG A 77 2.42 10.73 -13.98
N LYS A 78 1.41 11.23 -13.27
CA LYS A 78 0.44 12.16 -13.84
C LYS A 78 1.12 13.41 -14.39
N SER A 79 2.07 14.00 -13.66
CA SER A 79 2.82 15.18 -14.12
C SER A 79 3.66 14.90 -15.38
N ASP A 80 4.42 13.81 -15.40
CA ASP A 80 5.28 13.43 -16.54
C ASP A 80 4.42 13.17 -17.79
N GLU A 81 3.28 12.51 -17.62
CA GLU A 81 2.35 12.23 -18.72
C GLU A 81 1.58 13.46 -19.19
N ILE A 82 1.19 14.35 -18.28
CA ILE A 82 0.62 15.66 -18.63
C ILE A 82 1.62 16.43 -19.50
N GLN A 83 2.91 16.44 -19.17
CA GLN A 83 3.92 17.13 -19.99
C GLN A 83 4.03 16.51 -21.39
N ASN A 84 4.11 15.18 -21.49
CA ASN A 84 4.17 14.47 -22.78
C ASN A 84 2.90 14.65 -23.61
N THR A 85 1.74 14.65 -22.95
CA THR A 85 0.43 14.74 -23.59
C THR A 85 0.09 16.17 -23.98
N ILE A 86 0.49 17.19 -23.19
CA ILE A 86 0.38 18.60 -23.59
C ILE A 86 1.21 18.87 -24.84
N ILE A 87 2.41 18.30 -24.98
CA ILE A 87 3.20 18.47 -26.21
C ILE A 87 2.46 17.91 -27.43
N LYS A 88 1.78 16.76 -27.30
CA LYS A 88 0.99 16.15 -28.39
C LYS A 88 -0.34 16.87 -28.65
N ILE A 89 -1.07 17.24 -27.59
CA ILE A 89 -2.34 17.96 -27.68
C ILE A 89 -2.14 19.39 -28.17
N ALA A 90 -1.05 20.07 -27.81
CA ALA A 90 -0.71 21.39 -28.35
C ALA A 90 -0.41 21.35 -29.85
N GLN A 91 0.01 20.19 -30.38
CA GLN A 91 0.21 19.97 -31.81
C GLN A 91 -1.10 19.61 -32.54
N GLU A 92 -2.10 19.04 -31.89
CA GLU A 92 -3.32 18.52 -32.55
C GLU A 92 -4.64 19.24 -32.22
N ASN A 93 -4.75 19.91 -31.06
CA ASN A 93 -5.95 20.58 -30.49
C ASN A 93 -7.23 19.71 -30.35
N CYS A 94 -8.05 20.06 -29.34
CA CYS A 94 -9.49 19.77 -29.18
C CYS A 94 -10.00 18.55 -28.36
N LEU A 95 -9.24 17.95 -27.43
CA LEU A 95 -9.88 17.06 -26.44
C LEU A 95 -10.51 17.85 -25.28
N SER A 96 -11.72 17.50 -24.85
CA SER A 96 -12.33 18.11 -23.65
C SER A 96 -11.53 17.75 -22.39
N ALA A 97 -11.51 18.63 -21.38
CA ALA A 97 -10.81 18.40 -20.11
C ALA A 97 -11.20 17.07 -19.43
N LYS A 98 -12.46 16.65 -19.60
CA LYS A 98 -12.96 15.37 -19.06
C LYS A 98 -12.31 14.16 -19.74
N VAL A 99 -12.16 14.21 -21.07
CA VAL A 99 -11.50 13.14 -21.84
C VAL A 99 -10.00 13.12 -21.56
N GLN A 100 -9.37 14.29 -21.43
CA GLN A 100 -7.96 14.39 -21.05
C GLN A 100 -7.70 13.76 -19.68
N ASN A 101 -8.54 14.04 -18.68
CA ASN A 101 -8.41 13.45 -17.34
C ASN A 101 -8.65 11.94 -17.36
N ALA A 102 -9.65 11.44 -18.09
CA ALA A 102 -9.89 10.00 -18.21
C ALA A 102 -8.72 9.25 -18.85
N LEU A 103 -8.05 9.87 -19.84
CA LEU A 103 -6.83 9.31 -20.44
C LEU A 103 -5.66 9.31 -19.46
N LEU A 104 -5.46 10.41 -18.72
CA LEU A 104 -4.42 10.50 -17.70
C LEU A 104 -4.62 9.47 -16.57
N ASP A 105 -5.86 9.28 -16.14
CA ASP A 105 -6.22 8.28 -15.13
C ASP A 105 -5.99 6.85 -15.64
N SER A 106 -6.32 6.57 -16.92
CA SER A 106 -6.03 5.28 -17.55
C SER A 106 -4.53 5.00 -17.67
N ILE A 107 -3.70 6.01 -17.93
CA ILE A 107 -2.25 5.83 -18.06
C ILE A 107 -1.58 5.55 -16.71
N ALA A 108 -2.13 6.12 -15.62
CA ALA A 108 -1.64 5.99 -14.26
C ALA A 108 -2.41 4.94 -13.43
N GLU A 109 -3.05 3.97 -14.11
CA GLU A 109 -3.86 2.93 -13.49
C GLU A 109 -3.10 2.16 -12.41
N ASN A 110 -1.85 1.75 -12.67
CA ASN A 110 -1.10 0.93 -11.72
C ASN A 110 -0.67 1.71 -10.47
N GLU A 111 -0.25 2.97 -10.62
CA GLU A 111 0.03 3.81 -9.46
C GLU A 111 -1.24 4.08 -8.66
N SER A 112 -2.37 4.27 -9.32
CA SER A 112 -3.67 4.43 -8.64
C SER A 112 -4.03 3.16 -7.87
N PHE A 113 -3.92 1.99 -8.50
CA PHE A 113 -4.17 0.71 -7.88
C PHE A 113 -3.26 0.46 -6.67
N LEU A 114 -1.98 0.82 -6.76
CA LEU A 114 -1.05 0.70 -5.64
C LEU A 114 -1.43 1.60 -4.47
N VAL A 115 -1.80 2.86 -4.75
CA VAL A 115 -2.30 3.79 -3.73
C VAL A 115 -3.53 3.22 -3.03
N ASP A 116 -4.51 2.74 -3.80
CA ASP A 116 -5.74 2.19 -3.25
C ASP A 116 -5.46 0.96 -2.38
N ARG A 117 -4.56 0.08 -2.83
CA ARG A 117 -4.19 -1.12 -2.08
C ARG A 117 -3.49 -0.79 -0.77
N LEU A 118 -2.54 0.16 -0.78
CA LEU A 118 -1.84 0.61 0.42
C LEU A 118 -2.77 1.35 1.39
N ASP A 119 -3.72 2.13 0.88
CA ASP A 119 -4.74 2.81 1.69
C ASP A 119 -5.61 1.80 2.44
N ARG A 120 -6.08 0.76 1.74
CA ARG A 120 -6.84 -0.34 2.36
C ARG A 120 -6.01 -1.16 3.34
N LEU A 121 -4.74 -1.42 3.03
CA LEU A 121 -3.85 -2.17 3.92
C LEU A 121 -3.58 -1.38 5.22
N ASN A 122 -3.30 -0.08 5.12
CA ASN A 122 -3.08 0.79 6.26
C ASN A 122 -4.33 0.91 7.15
N ALA A 123 -5.50 1.08 6.54
CA ALA A 123 -6.77 1.09 7.26
C ALA A 123 -7.01 -0.24 7.99
N SER A 124 -6.75 -1.37 7.31
CA SER A 124 -6.89 -2.71 7.90
C SER A 124 -5.96 -2.90 9.09
N ALA A 125 -4.68 -2.51 8.98
CA ALA A 125 -3.72 -2.57 10.08
C ALA A 125 -4.16 -1.73 11.29
N THR A 126 -4.67 -0.53 11.04
CA THR A 126 -5.18 0.37 12.09
C THR A 126 -6.38 -0.22 12.81
N HIS A 127 -7.38 -0.71 12.07
CA HIS A 127 -8.56 -1.32 12.67
C HIS A 127 -8.26 -2.64 13.38
N GLN A 128 -7.35 -3.45 12.83
CA GLN A 128 -6.92 -4.68 13.48
C GLN A 128 -6.17 -4.40 14.79
N LEU A 129 -5.35 -3.35 14.85
CA LEU A 129 -4.69 -2.91 16.08
C LEU A 129 -5.70 -2.55 17.17
N ASP A 130 -6.78 -1.85 16.83
CA ASP A 130 -7.84 -1.51 17.78
C ASP A 130 -8.64 -2.74 18.25
N ALA A 131 -8.92 -3.67 17.34
CA ALA A 131 -9.53 -4.95 17.68
C ALA A 131 -8.66 -5.77 18.64
N LEU A 132 -7.34 -5.85 18.39
CA LEU A 132 -6.40 -6.57 19.25
C LEU A 132 -6.30 -5.94 20.64
N ARG A 133 -6.31 -4.60 20.75
CA ARG A 133 -6.36 -3.91 22.06
C ARG A 133 -7.61 -4.29 22.85
N THR A 134 -8.75 -4.35 22.17
CA THR A 134 -10.03 -4.75 22.77
C THR A 134 -9.98 -6.22 23.23
N LEU A 135 -9.47 -7.11 22.39
CA LEU A 135 -9.31 -8.54 22.72
C LEU A 135 -8.38 -8.74 23.92
N LEU A 136 -7.24 -8.04 23.97
CA LEU A 136 -6.32 -8.10 25.10
C LEU A 136 -6.99 -7.65 26.41
N SER A 137 -7.82 -6.61 26.35
CA SER A 137 -8.57 -6.14 27.51
C SER A 137 -9.58 -7.18 27.99
N TYR A 138 -10.30 -7.82 27.06
CA TYR A 138 -11.22 -8.90 27.36
C TYR A 138 -10.52 -10.08 28.04
N GLU A 139 -9.41 -10.57 27.48
CA GLU A 139 -8.68 -11.72 28.03
C GLU A 139 -8.05 -11.41 29.41
N LYS A 140 -7.55 -10.20 29.61
CA LYS A 140 -7.06 -9.76 30.94
C LYS A 140 -8.17 -9.78 31.99
N GLU A 141 -9.36 -9.35 31.63
CA GLU A 141 -10.51 -9.34 32.52
C GLU A 141 -11.02 -10.77 32.79
N ALA A 142 -11.09 -11.62 31.78
CA ALA A 142 -11.44 -13.04 31.94
C ALA A 142 -10.48 -13.76 32.91
N LEU A 143 -9.17 -13.52 32.78
CA LEU A 143 -8.16 -14.04 33.71
C LEU A 143 -8.33 -13.53 35.13
N ARG A 144 -8.76 -12.27 35.30
CA ARG A 144 -9.04 -11.67 36.62
C ARG A 144 -10.23 -12.36 37.28
N LEU A 145 -11.33 -12.52 36.54
CA LEU A 145 -12.56 -13.16 37.02
C LEU A 145 -12.32 -14.62 37.42
N ASN A 146 -11.62 -15.38 36.58
CA ASN A 146 -11.24 -16.76 36.86
C ASN A 146 -10.37 -16.91 38.13
N LYS A 147 -9.51 -15.93 38.41
CA LYS A 147 -8.71 -15.92 39.66
C LYS A 147 -9.53 -15.57 40.90
N THR A 148 -10.60 -14.80 40.75
CA THR A 148 -11.48 -14.40 41.86
C THR A 148 -12.58 -15.41 42.19
N GLY A 149 -12.73 -16.49 41.41
CA GLY A 149 -13.55 -17.65 41.78
C GLY A 149 -15.06 -17.43 41.81
N TYR A 150 -15.58 -16.54 40.95
CA TYR A 150 -17.01 -16.43 40.68
C TYR A 150 -17.40 -17.30 39.49
#